data_AF-A0A929SZS9-F1
#
_entry.id   AF-A0A929SZS9-F1
#
_cell.length_a   1.000
_cell.length_b   1.000
_cell.length_c   1.000
_cell.angle_alpha   90.00
_cell.angle_beta   90.00
_cell.angle_gamma   90.00
#
_symmetry.space_group_name_H-M   'P 1'
#
loop_
_entity.id
_entity.type
_entity.pdbx_description
1 polymer ?
#
loop_
_entity_poly.entity_id
_entity_poly.type
_entity_poly.pdbx_seq_one_letter_code
_entity_poly.pdbx_strand_id
1 'polypeptide(L)'
;DVLVLIKPQFEAGRERIGKKGIVSDPKVHQDVLEEILEYCEQIGFSVNQLTFSPITGGSGNIEFLAHLQLHETVTSSYGWKSDIQTVVKEAHQQLKNLK
;
A
#
# COMPACT_ATOMS: atom_id res chain seq x y z
N ASP A 1 15.45 8.09 6.51
CA ASP A 1 14.47 7.45 5.61
C ASP A 1 14.11 6.08 6.11
N VAL A 2 12.89 5.63 5.80
CA VAL A 2 12.39 4.28 6.10
C VAL A 2 11.70 3.74 4.87
N LEU A 3 11.94 2.47 4.54
CA LEU A 3 11.16 1.72 3.57
C LEU A 3 10.20 0.81 4.32
N VAL A 4 8.91 0.93 4.02
CA VAL A 4 7.85 0.17 4.69
C VAL A 4 7.21 -0.78 3.70
N LEU A 5 7.08 -2.04 4.11
CA LEU A 5 6.31 -3.05 3.38
C LEU A 5 4.90 -3.12 3.98
N ILE A 6 3.91 -2.66 3.21
CA ILE A 6 2.50 -2.64 3.60
C ILE A 6 1.84 -3.93 3.10
N LYS A 7 1.16 -4.63 4.02
CA LYS A 7 0.58 -5.96 3.78
C LYS A 7 -0.93 -5.93 4.02
N PRO A 8 -1.76 -5.69 2.98
CA PRO A 8 -3.20 -5.51 3.15
C PRO A 8 -3.91 -6.60 3.95
N GLN A 9 -3.45 -7.85 3.89
CA GLN A 9 -4.01 -8.96 4.65
C GLN A 9 -3.90 -8.84 6.17
N PHE A 10 -3.06 -7.93 6.69
CA PHE A 10 -2.93 -7.65 8.12
C PHE A 10 -3.62 -6.33 8.51
N GLU A 11 -3.86 -5.44 7.55
CA GLU A 11 -4.42 -4.10 7.80
C GLU A 11 -5.93 -4.01 7.49
N ALA A 12 -6.44 -4.76 6.50
CA ALA A 12 -7.78 -4.57 5.95
C ALA A 12 -8.95 -4.96 6.88
N GLY A 13 -8.72 -5.46 8.08
CA GLY A 13 -9.79 -6.01 8.93
C GLY A 13 -10.31 -7.37 8.45
N ARG A 14 -10.86 -8.18 9.36
CA ARG A 14 -11.18 -9.61 9.10
C ARG A 14 -12.26 -9.81 8.04
N GLU A 15 -13.21 -8.89 7.96
CA GLU A 15 -14.37 -8.92 7.06
C GLU A 15 -14.01 -8.60 5.61
N ARG A 16 -12.86 -7.97 5.37
CA ARG A 16 -12.38 -7.58 4.03
C ARG A 16 -11.36 -8.58 3.47
N ILE A 17 -11.09 -9.67 4.20
CA ILE A 17 -10.16 -10.73 3.82
C ILE A 17 -10.94 -11.91 3.21
N GLY A 18 -10.55 -12.29 2.00
CA GLY A 18 -11.16 -13.40 1.27
C GLY A 18 -10.68 -14.78 1.72
N LYS A 19 -11.03 -15.79 0.92
CA LYS A 19 -10.62 -17.19 1.16
C LYS A 19 -9.09 -17.29 1.29
N LYS A 20 -8.63 -18.13 2.22
CA LYS A 20 -7.21 -18.38 2.51
C LYS A 20 -6.41 -17.15 2.96
N GLY A 21 -7.07 -16.11 3.47
CA GLY A 21 -6.35 -14.91 3.92
C GLY A 21 -5.91 -13.98 2.80
N ILE A 22 -6.56 -14.07 1.62
CA ILE A 22 -6.18 -13.30 0.43
C ILE A 22 -7.05 -12.06 0.31
N VAL A 23 -6.42 -10.90 0.18
CA VAL A 23 -7.08 -9.67 -0.24
C VAL A 23 -6.97 -9.58 -1.75
N SER A 24 -8.10 -9.68 -2.44
CA SER A 24 -8.16 -9.68 -3.91
C SER A 24 -8.88 -8.47 -4.49
N ASP A 25 -9.59 -7.70 -3.68
CA ASP A 25 -10.33 -6.53 -4.13
C ASP A 25 -9.37 -5.32 -4.23
N PRO A 26 -9.18 -4.73 -5.43
CA PRO A 26 -8.39 -3.52 -5.59
C PRO A 26 -8.83 -2.38 -4.69
N LYS A 27 -10.14 -2.24 -4.41
CA LYS A 27 -10.64 -1.17 -3.54
C LYS A 27 -10.14 -1.35 -2.11
N VAL A 28 -10.04 -2.59 -1.63
CA VAL A 28 -9.47 -2.87 -0.31
C VAL A 28 -7.99 -2.49 -0.24
N HIS A 29 -7.21 -2.73 -1.29
CA HIS A 29 -5.82 -2.26 -1.33
C HIS A 29 -5.72 -0.74 -1.30
N GLN A 30 -6.56 -0.04 -2.06
CA GLN A 30 -6.57 1.43 -2.08
C GLN A 30 -6.88 2.01 -0.70
N ASP A 31 -7.91 1.48 -0.04
CA ASP A 31 -8.33 1.98 1.28
C ASP A 31 -7.26 1.74 2.35
N VAL A 32 -6.63 0.55 2.35
CA VAL A 32 -5.50 0.27 3.26
C VAL A 32 -4.34 1.22 3.01
N LEU A 33 -3.98 1.47 1.75
CA LEU A 33 -2.88 2.38 1.42
C LEU A 33 -3.19 3.81 1.86
N GLU A 34 -4.42 4.28 1.64
CA GLU A 34 -4.83 5.60 2.08
C GLU A 34 -4.76 5.71 3.61
N GLU A 35 -5.34 4.78 4.35
CA GLU A 35 -5.34 4.78 5.82
C GLU A 35 -3.91 4.78 6.41
N ILE A 36 -3.04 3.89 5.92
CA ILE A 36 -1.66 3.78 6.42
C ILE A 36 -0.83 5.03 6.09
N LEU A 37 -0.94 5.55 4.86
CA LEU A 37 -0.15 6.71 4.43
C LEU A 37 -0.64 8.00 5.09
N GLU A 38 -1.96 8.18 5.29
CA GLU A 38 -2.49 9.28 6.10
C GLU A 38 -1.98 9.22 7.53
N TYR A 39 -1.96 8.03 8.14
CA TYR A 39 -1.42 7.85 9.49
C TYR A 39 0.08 8.19 9.55
N CYS A 40 0.87 7.78 8.55
CA CYS A 40 2.29 8.15 8.46
C CYS A 40 2.49 9.67 8.43
N GLU A 41 1.67 10.41 7.68
CA GLU A 41 1.72 11.87 7.66
C GLU A 41 1.35 12.48 9.01
N GLN A 42 0.33 11.95 9.69
CA GLN A 42 -0.09 12.42 11.02
C GLN A 42 1.01 12.29 12.08
N ILE A 43 1.87 11.29 11.98
CA ILE A 43 2.97 11.05 12.93
C ILE A 43 4.31 11.67 12.48
N GLY A 44 4.33 12.48 11.42
CA GLY A 44 5.48 13.31 11.02
C GLY A 44 6.29 12.81 9.81
N PHE A 45 5.85 11.78 9.10
CA PHE A 45 6.53 11.33 7.88
C PHE A 45 5.96 12.00 6.62
N SER A 46 6.83 12.35 5.68
CA SER A 46 6.43 12.56 4.29
C SER A 46 6.45 11.23 3.54
N VAL A 47 5.51 11.05 2.61
CA VAL A 47 5.50 9.92 1.68
C VAL A 47 6.17 10.38 0.39
N ASN A 48 7.39 9.90 0.15
CA ASN A 48 8.20 10.32 -1.00
C ASN A 48 7.88 9.50 -2.26
N GLN A 49 7.60 8.20 -2.09
CA GLN A 49 7.24 7.30 -3.19
C GLN A 49 6.35 6.17 -2.69
N LEU A 50 5.39 5.80 -3.52
CA LEU A 50 4.58 4.59 -3.39
C LEU A 50 4.82 3.68 -4.60
N THR A 51 4.95 2.38 -4.36
CA THR A 51 5.01 1.35 -5.39
C THR A 51 4.51 0.01 -4.84
N PHE A 52 4.52 -1.05 -5.66
CA PHE A 52 4.14 -2.39 -5.24
C PHE A 52 5.36 -3.35 -5.19
N SER A 53 5.28 -4.38 -4.37
CA SER A 53 6.33 -5.40 -4.25
C SER A 53 6.41 -6.23 -5.54
N PRO A 54 7.62 -6.49 -6.07
CA PRO A 54 7.78 -7.30 -7.29
C PRO A 54 7.39 -8.77 -7.08
N ILE A 55 7.34 -9.22 -5.82
CA ILE A 55 6.91 -10.57 -5.42
C ILE A 55 5.64 -10.51 -4.58
N THR A 56 4.84 -11.57 -4.64
CA THR A 56 3.66 -11.70 -3.77
C THR A 56 4.04 -12.28 -2.41
N GLY A 57 3.24 -11.96 -1.39
CA GLY A 57 3.35 -12.60 -0.08
C GLY A 57 3.02 -14.09 -0.15
N GLY A 58 3.30 -14.84 0.93
CA GLY A 58 3.27 -16.32 0.93
C GLY A 58 1.95 -16.98 0.47
N SER A 59 0.82 -16.28 0.53
CA SER A 59 -0.49 -16.78 0.06
C SER A 59 -0.94 -16.16 -1.27
N GLY A 60 -0.07 -15.42 -1.96
CA GLY A 60 -0.39 -14.70 -3.20
C GLY A 60 -0.97 -13.30 -3.00
N ASN A 61 -0.82 -12.73 -1.79
CA ASN A 61 -1.23 -11.34 -1.53
C ASN A 61 -0.33 -10.35 -2.27
N ILE A 62 -0.94 -9.33 -2.85
CA ILE A 62 -0.22 -8.15 -3.33
C ILE A 62 0.24 -7.36 -2.11
N GLU A 63 1.53 -7.00 -2.07
CA GLU A 63 2.12 -6.20 -1.00
C GLU A 63 2.67 -4.91 -1.61
N PHE A 64 2.78 -3.84 -0.82
CA PHE A 64 3.17 -2.51 -1.30
C PHE A 64 4.39 -1.98 -0.57
N LEU A 65 5.13 -1.09 -1.23
CA LEU A 65 6.33 -0.45 -0.68
C LEU A 65 6.12 1.06 -0.64
N ALA A 66 6.39 1.66 0.52
CA ALA A 66 6.39 3.11 0.70
C ALA A 66 7.77 3.60 1.16
N HIS A 67 8.26 4.66 0.54
CA HIS A 67 9.44 5.40 1.00
C HIS A 67 8.99 6.58 1.84
N LEU A 68 9.34 6.54 3.11
CA LEU A 68 8.97 7.53 4.10
C LEU A 68 10.20 8.30 4.61
N GLN A 69 10.01 9.58 4.89
CA GLN A 69 11.05 10.43 5.47
C GLN A 69 10.48 11.26 6.61
N LEU A 70 11.09 11.16 7.79
CA LEU A 70 10.69 11.93 8.96
C LEU A 70 11.12 13.40 8.78
N HIS A 71 10.20 14.34 8.97
CA HIS A 71 10.47 15.78 8.87
C HIS A 71 10.03 16.50 10.15
N GLU A 72 10.81 17.50 10.60
CA GLU A 72 10.44 18.35 11.74
C GLU A 72 9.23 19.26 11.44
N THR A 73 9.05 19.60 10.15
CA THR A 73 7.89 20.33 9.63
C THR A 73 7.25 19.54 8.50
N VAL A 74 6.06 19.00 8.76
CA VAL A 74 5.28 18.27 7.76
C VAL A 74 4.81 19.27 6.70
N THR A 75 5.35 19.16 5.50
CA THR A 75 4.81 19.85 4.33
C THR A 75 3.96 18.81 3.60
N SER A 76 2.66 18.72 3.96
CA SER A 76 1.77 17.71 3.38
C SER A 76 1.71 17.88 1.86
N SER A 77 2.32 16.93 1.17
CA SER A 77 2.28 16.78 -0.27
C SER A 77 1.52 15.48 -0.52
N TYR A 78 0.19 15.55 -0.57
CA TYR A 78 -0.70 14.42 -0.87
C TYR A 78 -0.53 13.88 -2.31
N GLY A 79 0.64 14.05 -2.94
CA GLY A 79 0.94 13.55 -4.29
C GLY A 79 0.82 12.04 -4.40
N TRP A 80 1.09 11.31 -3.32
CA TRP A 80 0.88 9.86 -3.26
C TRP A 80 -0.60 9.46 -3.40
N LYS A 81 -1.57 10.32 -3.07
CA LYS A 81 -3.01 10.00 -3.25
C LYS A 81 -3.36 9.80 -4.72
N SER A 82 -2.77 10.58 -5.63
CA SER A 82 -2.95 10.36 -7.07
C SER A 82 -2.28 9.08 -7.57
N ASP A 83 -1.24 8.60 -6.89
CA ASP A 83 -0.50 7.41 -7.30
C ASP A 83 -1.19 6.11 -6.91
N ILE A 84 -1.95 6.09 -5.81
CA ILE A 84 -2.59 4.88 -5.26
C ILE A 84 -3.35 4.10 -6.35
N GLN A 85 -4.19 4.78 -7.14
CA GLN A 85 -4.99 4.09 -8.16
C GLN A 85 -4.12 3.44 -9.23
N THR A 86 -3.08 4.15 -9.68
CA THR A 86 -2.13 3.66 -10.69
C THR A 86 -1.32 2.49 -10.15
N VAL A 87 -0.72 2.62 -8.96
CA VAL A 87 0.10 1.58 -8.32
C VAL A 87 -0.71 0.31 -8.09
N VAL A 88 -1.93 0.43 -7.55
CA VAL A 88 -2.81 -0.73 -7.33
C VAL A 88 -3.18 -1.38 -8.66
N LYS A 89 -3.51 -0.60 -9.69
CA LYS A 89 -3.83 -1.13 -11.02
C LYS A 89 -2.65 -1.91 -11.61
N GLU A 90 -1.45 -1.34 -11.57
CA GLU A 90 -0.22 -1.97 -12.08
C GLU A 90 0.11 -3.26 -11.33
N ALA A 91 0.00 -3.26 -10.00
CA ALA A 91 0.22 -4.46 -9.18
C ALA A 91 -0.72 -5.60 -9.57
N HIS A 92 -2.00 -5.29 -9.79
CA HIS A 92 -3.00 -6.27 -10.25
C HIS A 92 -2.72 -6.76 -11.68
N GLN A 93 -2.23 -5.90 -12.58
CA GLN A 93 -1.83 -6.28 -13.93
C GLN A 93 -0.61 -7.21 -13.90
N GLN A 94 0.41 -6.89 -13.10
CA GLN A 94 1.57 -7.75 -12.94
C GLN A 94 1.19 -9.12 -12.38
N LEU A 95 0.33 -9.18 -11.36
CA LEU A 95 -0.14 -10.46 -10.82
C LEU A 95 -0.88 -11.30 -11.87
N LYS A 96 -1.64 -10.67 -12.77
CA LYS A 96 -2.31 -11.38 -13.87
C LYS A 96 -1.31 -11.93 -14.88
N ASN A 97 -0.24 -11.20 -15.18
CA ASN A 97 0.80 -11.65 -16.13
C ASN A 97 1.68 -12.78 -15.57
N LEU A 98 1.73 -12.95 -14.26
CA LEU A 98 2.47 -14.02 -13.58
C LEU A 98 1.67 -15.33 -13.45
N LYS A 99 0.38 -15.33 -13.76
CA LYS A 99 -0.52 -16.49 -13.72
C LYS A 99 -0.80 -17.01 -15.12
#